data_AF-A0A1B1Y8M6-F1
#
_entry.id   AF-A0A1B1Y8M6-F1
#
_cell.length_a   1.000
_cell.length_b   1.000
_cell.length_c   1.000
_cell.angle_alpha   90.00
_cell.angle_beta   90.00
_cell.angle_gamma   90.00
#
_symmetry.space_group_name_H-M   'P 1'
#
loop_
_entity.id
_entity.type
_entity.pdbx_description
1 polymer ?
#
loop_
_entity_poly.entity_id
_entity_poly.type
_entity_poly.pdbx_seq_one_letter_code
_entity_poly.pdbx_strand_id
1 'polypeptide(L)'
;MKTIILWVMCLFVGNEYVMSQESEDEEFKKNRISLVLGHSYLNLGFELGNKDVLSIPSFGFDYEYWFKPKFGVGIFADIELISHKDAEQLHGGIIDREFPLVLTVDALWSPIKHLEFVFGPGVIFENGKVKDLIRVGLEYDLDLSHHWDVAPSLFYDHAADGISNISIGIGIGKRF
;
A
#
# COMPACT_ATOMS: atom_id res chain seq x y z
N MET A 1 -8.65 -29.29 -15.90
CA MET A 1 -8.23 -27.95 -15.39
C MET A 1 -9.11 -27.42 -14.26
N LYS A 2 -10.45 -27.58 -14.31
CA LYS A 2 -11.35 -27.12 -13.22
C LYS A 2 -11.16 -27.84 -11.87
N THR A 3 -10.73 -29.10 -11.88
CA THR A 3 -10.58 -29.93 -10.67
C THR A 3 -9.31 -29.61 -9.87
N ILE A 4 -8.25 -29.07 -10.49
CA ILE A 4 -6.98 -28.75 -9.82
C ILE A 4 -7.12 -27.48 -8.96
N ILE A 5 -7.94 -26.53 -9.40
CA ILE A 5 -8.24 -25.29 -8.66
C ILE A 5 -8.92 -25.60 -7.32
N LEU A 6 -9.75 -26.65 -7.27
CA LEU A 6 -10.45 -27.06 -6.05
C LEU A 6 -9.51 -27.65 -4.97
N TRP A 7 -8.41 -28.30 -5.38
CA TRP A 7 -7.41 -28.85 -4.45
C TRP A 7 -6.48 -27.77 -3.89
N VAL A 8 -6.19 -26.72 -4.67
CA VAL A 8 -5.40 -25.57 -4.19
C VAL A 8 -6.21 -24.75 -3.17
N MET A 9 -7.54 -24.64 -3.33
CA MET A 9 -8.40 -23.99 -2.34
C MET A 9 -8.53 -24.76 -1.01
N CYS A 10 -8.49 -26.10 -1.02
CA CYS A 10 -8.56 -26.89 0.22
C CYS A 10 -7.28 -26.86 1.07
N LEU A 11 -6.12 -26.54 0.49
CA LEU A 11 -4.85 -26.48 1.22
C LEU A 11 -4.72 -25.23 2.13
N PHE A 12 -5.55 -24.22 1.94
CA PHE A 12 -5.56 -23.02 2.80
C PHE A 12 -6.45 -23.14 4.05
N VAL A 13 -7.24 -24.21 4.20
CA VAL A 13 -8.19 -24.38 5.32
C VAL A 13 -7.60 -25.19 6.49
N GLY A 14 -6.41 -25.79 6.33
CA GLY A 14 -5.91 -26.83 7.24
C GLY A 14 -4.92 -26.43 8.35
N ASN A 15 -4.49 -25.18 8.48
CA ASN A 15 -3.40 -24.79 9.41
C ASN A 15 -3.82 -23.73 10.46
N GLU A 16 -5.02 -23.85 11.03
CA GLU A 16 -5.32 -23.15 12.28
C GLU A 16 -5.14 -24.09 13.47
N TYR A 17 -3.90 -24.43 13.79
CA TYR A 17 -3.54 -24.99 15.09
C TYR A 17 -2.45 -24.16 15.76
N VAL A 18 -2.93 -23.32 16.69
CA VAL A 18 -2.34 -23.01 18.00
C VAL A 18 -0.89 -22.51 18.04
N MET A 19 -0.75 -21.18 18.17
CA MET A 19 0.14 -20.57 19.17
C MET A 19 -0.56 -19.29 19.68
N SER A 20 -1.38 -19.44 20.72
CA SER A 20 -1.82 -18.32 21.54
C SER A 20 -0.71 -18.08 22.56
N GLN A 21 0.16 -17.10 22.30
CA GLN A 21 1.11 -16.61 23.28
C GLN A 21 0.38 -15.54 24.10
N GLU A 22 0.21 -15.78 25.41
CA GLU A 22 -0.30 -14.79 26.36
C GLU A 22 0.58 -13.53 26.28
N SER A 23 -0.02 -12.42 25.85
CA SER A 23 0.46 -11.07 26.14
C SER A 23 -0.64 -10.40 26.95
N GLU A 24 -0.25 -9.66 27.99
CA GLU A 24 -1.10 -8.88 28.89
C GLU A 24 -2.28 -8.21 28.17
N ASP A 25 -3.43 -8.11 28.86
CA ASP A 25 -4.70 -7.51 28.42
C ASP A 25 -4.57 -6.02 28.02
N GLU A 26 -3.75 -5.69 27.01
CA GLU A 26 -3.91 -4.46 26.27
C GLU A 26 -5.18 -4.60 25.43
N GLU A 27 -6.18 -3.80 25.78
CA GLU A 27 -7.42 -3.69 25.03
C GLU A 27 -7.13 -3.51 23.53
N PHE A 28 -7.64 -4.43 22.71
CA PHE A 28 -7.48 -4.42 21.26
C PHE A 28 -7.90 -3.07 20.67
N LYS A 29 -6.90 -2.31 20.21
CA LYS A 29 -7.08 -0.99 19.60
C LYS A 29 -7.47 -1.15 18.13
N LYS A 30 -8.64 -0.63 17.80
CA LYS A 30 -9.26 -0.82 16.49
C LYS A 30 -8.80 0.20 15.48
N ASN A 31 -8.38 1.39 15.91
CA ASN A 31 -8.01 2.46 15.01
C ASN A 31 -6.49 2.58 14.94
N ARG A 32 -5.98 2.84 13.76
CA ARG A 32 -4.59 3.27 13.56
C ARG A 32 -4.60 4.49 12.65
N ILE A 33 -3.75 5.47 12.96
CA ILE A 33 -3.40 6.57 12.06
C ILE A 33 -1.90 6.54 11.86
N SER A 34 -1.43 6.75 10.64
CA SER A 34 -0.01 6.80 10.28
C SER A 34 0.32 8.03 9.44
N LEU A 35 1.57 8.46 9.53
CA LEU A 35 2.22 9.31 8.54
C LEU A 35 3.32 8.52 7.86
N VAL A 36 3.35 8.55 6.54
CA VAL A 36 4.27 7.74 5.72
C VAL A 36 5.24 8.64 4.98
N LEU A 37 6.52 8.26 5.00
CA LEU A 37 7.53 8.76 4.08
C LEU A 37 7.81 7.69 3.05
N GLY A 38 7.63 8.01 1.77
CA GLY A 38 7.70 7.03 0.70
C GLY A 38 8.56 7.46 -0.48
N HIS A 39 8.81 6.50 -1.35
CA HIS A 39 9.30 6.69 -2.71
C HIS A 39 8.50 5.81 -3.66
N SER A 40 7.98 6.42 -4.72
CA SER A 40 7.27 5.79 -5.82
C SER A 40 8.19 5.62 -7.01
N TYR A 41 8.21 4.43 -7.58
CA TYR A 41 9.04 4.02 -8.70
C TYR A 41 8.15 3.70 -9.90
N LEU A 42 8.02 4.69 -10.78
CA LEU A 42 7.20 4.60 -11.97
C LEU A 42 8.01 3.92 -13.08
N ASN A 43 7.53 2.76 -13.53
CA ASN A 43 8.15 2.06 -14.66
C ASN A 43 7.50 2.47 -15.97
N LEU A 44 8.22 3.25 -16.76
CA LEU A 44 7.77 3.76 -18.07
C LEU A 44 8.05 2.78 -19.21
N GLY A 45 8.74 1.69 -18.91
CA GLY A 45 9.28 0.75 -19.90
C GLY A 45 8.25 -0.09 -20.64
N PHE A 46 7.00 -0.13 -20.19
CA PHE A 46 5.93 -0.81 -20.92
C PHE A 46 5.33 0.04 -22.05
N GLU A 47 5.38 1.38 -21.97
CA GLU A 47 4.71 2.24 -22.94
C GLU A 47 5.66 2.86 -23.99
N LEU A 48 6.92 3.14 -23.63
CA LEU A 48 7.80 3.98 -24.45
C LEU A 48 9.03 3.24 -25.02
N GLY A 49 9.16 1.93 -24.76
CA GLY A 49 10.32 1.14 -25.20
C GLY A 49 11.64 1.57 -24.55
N ASN A 50 11.60 2.40 -23.51
CA ASN A 50 12.73 2.98 -22.82
C ASN A 50 12.81 2.45 -21.38
N LYS A 51 14.00 2.08 -20.89
CA LYS A 51 14.18 1.34 -19.61
C LYS A 51 14.20 2.23 -18.37
N ASP A 52 13.71 3.46 -18.49
CA ASP A 52 13.88 4.45 -17.45
C ASP A 52 12.85 4.25 -16.33
N VAL A 53 13.33 4.35 -15.08
CA VAL A 53 12.52 4.30 -13.87
C VAL A 53 12.59 5.68 -13.22
N LEU A 54 11.43 6.29 -13.01
CA LEU A 54 11.31 7.57 -12.34
C LEU A 54 11.08 7.35 -10.85
N SER A 55 11.99 7.85 -10.02
CA SER A 55 11.94 7.75 -8.56
C SER A 55 11.41 9.06 -7.98
N ILE A 56 10.25 9.00 -7.33
CA ILE A 56 9.50 10.16 -6.85
C ILE A 56 9.33 10.06 -5.33
N PRO A 57 9.82 11.01 -4.52
CA PRO A 57 9.54 11.01 -3.09
C PRO A 57 8.05 11.26 -2.85
N SER A 58 7.49 10.68 -1.79
CA SER A 58 6.07 10.84 -1.44
C SER A 58 5.85 11.02 0.06
N PHE A 59 4.71 11.63 0.39
CA PHE A 59 4.19 11.69 1.76
C PHE A 59 2.83 11.01 1.80
N GLY A 60 2.61 10.16 2.80
CA GLY A 60 1.36 9.45 2.98
C GLY A 60 0.69 9.75 4.32
N PHE A 61 -0.63 9.57 4.34
CA PHE A 61 -1.45 9.55 5.54
C PHE A 61 -2.43 8.37 5.43
N ASP A 62 -2.40 7.50 6.43
CA ASP A 62 -3.28 6.34 6.44
C ASP A 62 -4.16 6.34 7.69
N TYR A 63 -5.37 5.84 7.52
CA TYR A 63 -6.28 5.51 8.59
C TYR A 63 -6.77 4.09 8.42
N GLU A 64 -6.66 3.29 9.47
CA GLU A 64 -7.12 1.91 9.46
C GLU A 64 -8.14 1.67 10.57
N TYR A 65 -9.09 0.81 10.25
CA TYR A 65 -10.07 0.28 11.18
C TYR A 65 -10.06 -1.25 11.18
N TRP A 66 -9.59 -1.82 12.30
CA TRP A 66 -9.51 -3.25 12.56
C TRP A 66 -10.74 -3.73 13.31
N PHE A 67 -11.64 -4.41 12.62
CA PHE A 67 -12.81 -5.03 13.24
C PHE A 67 -12.47 -6.32 13.99
N LYS A 68 -11.38 -6.99 13.60
CA LYS A 68 -10.79 -8.15 14.29
C LYS A 68 -9.27 -8.04 14.27
N PRO A 69 -8.53 -8.74 15.15
CA PRO A 69 -7.07 -8.69 15.16
C PRO A 69 -6.38 -9.06 13.83
N LYS A 70 -7.06 -9.81 12.96
CA LYS A 70 -6.53 -10.24 11.66
C LYS A 70 -7.14 -9.53 10.46
N PHE A 71 -8.19 -8.72 10.66
CA PHE A 71 -8.95 -8.18 9.54
C PHE A 71 -9.37 -6.73 9.80
N GLY A 72 -9.12 -5.89 8.80
CA GLY A 72 -9.42 -4.47 8.84
C GLY A 72 -9.79 -3.91 7.48
N VAL A 73 -10.04 -2.61 7.48
CA VAL A 73 -10.19 -1.78 6.28
C VAL A 73 -9.38 -0.51 6.50
N GLY A 74 -8.68 -0.04 5.47
CA GLY A 74 -7.86 1.16 5.52
C GLY A 74 -8.20 2.15 4.43
N ILE A 75 -7.89 3.41 4.67
CA ILE A 75 -7.85 4.48 3.68
C ILE A 75 -6.41 4.98 3.66
N PHE A 76 -5.77 4.93 2.50
CA PHE A 76 -4.39 5.37 2.31
C PHE A 76 -4.39 6.53 1.33
N ALA A 77 -3.67 7.60 1.68
CA ALA A 77 -3.58 8.80 0.86
C ALA A 77 -2.12 9.20 0.69
N ASP A 78 -1.58 9.02 -0.52
CA ASP A 78 -0.18 9.32 -0.86
C ASP A 78 -0.11 10.50 -1.84
N ILE A 79 0.66 11.53 -1.52
CA ILE A 79 1.01 12.60 -2.47
C ILE A 79 2.42 12.37 -3.00
N GLU A 80 2.57 12.20 -4.32
CA GLU A 80 3.88 12.10 -4.96
C GLU A 80 4.42 13.51 -5.21
N LEU A 81 5.65 13.79 -4.77
CA LEU A 81 6.28 15.10 -4.84
C LEU A 81 7.09 15.27 -6.13
N ILE A 82 6.39 15.37 -7.25
CA ILE A 82 6.97 15.68 -8.56
C ILE A 82 6.30 16.90 -9.17
N SER A 83 7.10 17.79 -9.75
CA SER A 83 6.62 18.92 -10.54
C SER A 83 6.74 18.64 -12.04
N HIS A 84 5.92 19.32 -12.83
CA HIS A 84 6.00 19.28 -14.30
C HIS A 84 7.41 19.49 -14.83
N LYS A 85 8.09 20.52 -14.31
CA LYS A 85 9.44 20.88 -14.75
C LYS A 85 10.45 19.74 -14.51
N ASP A 86 10.33 19.05 -13.37
CA ASP A 86 11.23 17.95 -13.04
C ASP A 86 10.93 16.72 -13.91
N ALA A 87 9.65 16.44 -14.17
CA ALA A 87 9.23 15.37 -15.08
C ALA A 87 9.71 15.62 -16.52
N GLU A 88 9.59 16.86 -17.02
CA GLU A 88 10.06 17.26 -18.34
C GLU A 88 11.59 17.16 -18.45
N GLN A 89 12.34 17.61 -17.44
CA GLN A 89 13.80 17.60 -17.45
C GLN A 89 14.39 16.18 -17.36
N LEU A 90 13.74 15.28 -16.63
CA LEU A 90 14.20 13.89 -16.47
C LEU A 90 13.94 13.03 -17.71
N HIS A 91 12.87 13.31 -18.47
CA HIS A 91 12.44 12.44 -19.58
C HIS A 91 12.13 13.17 -20.89
N GLY A 92 12.66 14.38 -21.09
CA GLY A 92 12.54 15.10 -22.37
C GLY A 92 11.12 15.54 -22.72
N GLY A 93 10.27 15.79 -21.72
CA GLY A 93 8.91 16.32 -21.90
C GLY A 93 7.83 15.28 -22.18
N ILE A 94 8.09 13.99 -21.98
CA ILE A 94 7.14 12.92 -22.31
C ILE A 94 6.06 12.73 -21.22
N ILE A 95 6.31 13.20 -20.00
CA ILE A 95 5.48 12.92 -18.82
C ILE A 95 5.07 14.24 -18.17
N ASP A 96 3.79 14.58 -18.30
CA ASP A 96 3.13 15.75 -17.74
C ASP A 96 2.48 15.36 -16.40
N ARG A 97 3.25 15.43 -15.30
CA ARG A 97 2.83 15.02 -13.95
C ARG A 97 3.13 16.10 -12.93
N GLU A 98 2.13 16.42 -12.10
CA GLU A 98 2.25 17.42 -11.03
C GLU A 98 1.45 16.99 -9.82
N PHE A 99 2.16 16.78 -8.71
CA PHE A 99 1.63 16.46 -7.38
C PHE A 99 0.43 15.48 -7.38
N PRO A 100 0.56 14.29 -8.00
CA PRO A 100 -0.53 13.34 -8.03
C PRO A 100 -0.86 12.87 -6.61
N LEU A 101 -2.16 12.86 -6.30
CA LEU A 101 -2.71 12.31 -5.06
C LEU A 101 -3.32 10.93 -5.35
N VAL A 102 -2.70 9.90 -4.79
CA VAL A 102 -3.18 8.52 -4.81
C VAL A 102 -4.05 8.29 -3.57
N LEU A 103 -5.29 7.87 -3.76
CA LEU A 103 -6.23 7.60 -2.68
C LEU A 103 -6.85 6.22 -2.85
N THR A 104 -6.69 5.34 -1.86
CA THR A 104 -7.20 3.96 -1.90
C THR A 104 -8.10 3.64 -0.70
N VAL A 105 -8.95 2.64 -0.88
CA VAL A 105 -9.71 2.01 0.21
C VAL A 105 -9.43 0.52 0.17
N ASP A 106 -8.74 0.02 1.19
CA ASP A 106 -8.11 -1.29 1.13
C ASP A 106 -8.65 -2.25 2.19
N ALA A 107 -8.86 -3.50 1.79
CA ALA A 107 -9.05 -4.60 2.73
C ALA A 107 -7.69 -4.99 3.32
N LEU A 108 -7.67 -5.16 4.64
CA LEU A 108 -6.46 -5.45 5.41
C LEU A 108 -6.55 -6.86 5.98
N TRP A 109 -5.46 -7.61 5.85
CA TRP A 109 -5.37 -8.97 6.39
C TRP A 109 -4.00 -9.25 7.01
N SER A 110 -3.99 -9.54 8.31
CA SER A 110 -2.78 -9.93 9.04
C SER A 110 -2.87 -11.38 9.52
N PRO A 111 -2.47 -12.36 8.69
CA PRO A 111 -2.49 -13.77 9.07
C PRO A 111 -1.32 -14.16 9.99
N ILE A 112 -0.21 -13.44 9.89
CA ILE A 112 1.03 -13.63 10.64
C ILE A 112 1.27 -12.35 11.42
N LYS A 113 1.69 -12.48 12.68
CA LYS A 113 1.99 -11.32 13.53
C LYS A 113 2.93 -10.37 12.80
N HIS A 114 2.63 -9.07 12.87
CA HIS A 114 3.37 -7.98 12.22
C HIS A 114 3.26 -7.91 10.70
N LEU A 115 2.91 -8.98 9.98
CA LEU A 115 2.78 -8.93 8.52
C LEU A 115 1.33 -8.67 8.12
N GLU A 116 1.14 -7.65 7.31
CA GLU A 116 -0.14 -7.23 6.78
C GLU A 116 -0.15 -7.28 5.26
N PHE A 117 -1.24 -7.79 4.71
CA PHE A 117 -1.57 -7.73 3.30
C PHE A 117 -2.63 -6.66 3.07
N VAL A 118 -2.37 -5.81 2.09
CA VAL A 118 -3.24 -4.69 1.70
C VAL A 118 -3.75 -4.94 0.29
N PHE A 119 -5.06 -4.80 0.07
CA PHE A 119 -5.65 -4.94 -1.26
C PHE A 119 -6.90 -4.10 -1.42
N GLY A 120 -6.94 -3.26 -2.44
CA GLY A 120 -8.16 -2.50 -2.71
C GLY A 120 -8.11 -1.57 -3.91
N PRO A 121 -9.29 -1.07 -4.31
CA PRO A 121 -9.42 -0.07 -5.35
C PRO A 121 -8.99 1.31 -4.87
N GLY A 122 -8.62 2.15 -5.84
CA GLY A 122 -8.34 3.55 -5.58
C GLY A 122 -8.43 4.41 -6.82
N VAL A 123 -8.03 5.67 -6.64
CA VAL A 123 -7.98 6.67 -7.69
C VAL A 123 -6.71 7.51 -7.57
N ILE A 124 -6.22 8.00 -8.71
CA ILE A 124 -5.16 9.00 -8.81
C ILE A 124 -5.79 10.30 -9.29
N PHE A 125 -5.66 11.35 -8.49
CA PHE A 125 -5.98 12.72 -8.88
C PHE A 125 -4.72 13.40 -9.38
N GLU A 126 -4.71 13.82 -10.64
CA GLU A 126 -3.55 14.46 -11.27
C GLU A 126 -4.01 15.41 -12.37
N ASN A 127 -3.54 16.66 -12.35
CA ASN A 127 -3.83 17.65 -13.40
C ASN A 127 -5.35 17.80 -13.72
N GLY A 128 -6.20 17.71 -12.69
CA GLY A 128 -7.66 17.76 -12.84
C GLY A 128 -8.30 16.52 -13.47
N LYS A 129 -7.53 15.46 -13.72
CA LYS A 129 -8.00 14.15 -14.18
C LYS A 129 -8.07 13.17 -13.01
N VAL A 130 -8.95 12.20 -13.14
CA VAL A 130 -9.09 11.07 -12.21
C VAL A 130 -8.79 9.80 -12.99
N LYS A 131 -7.91 8.95 -12.44
CA LYS A 131 -7.59 7.64 -13.00
C LYS A 131 -7.88 6.58 -11.96
N ASP A 132 -8.55 5.50 -12.35
CA ASP A 132 -8.80 4.38 -11.45
C ASP A 132 -7.54 3.51 -11.31
N LEU A 133 -7.36 2.87 -10.15
CA LEU A 133 -6.31 1.88 -9.93
C LEU A 133 -6.77 0.74 -9.03
N ILE A 134 -5.98 -0.33 -9.03
CA ILE A 134 -6.00 -1.36 -7.99
C ILE A 134 -4.64 -1.40 -7.30
N ARG A 135 -4.65 -1.45 -5.96
CA ARG A 135 -3.48 -1.54 -5.09
C ARG A 135 -3.34 -2.94 -4.51
N VAL A 136 -2.12 -3.44 -4.46
CA VAL A 136 -1.71 -4.62 -3.68
C VAL A 136 -0.51 -4.22 -2.84
N GLY A 137 -0.49 -4.61 -1.57
CA GLY A 137 0.52 -4.16 -0.63
C GLY A 137 0.92 -5.17 0.43
N LEU A 138 2.08 -4.89 1.00
CA LEU A 138 2.58 -5.51 2.21
C LEU A 138 3.05 -4.42 3.17
N GLU A 139 2.68 -4.57 4.44
CA GLU A 139 3.22 -3.75 5.53
C GLU A 139 3.76 -4.67 6.62
N TYR A 140 4.82 -4.23 7.29
CA TYR A 140 5.39 -4.96 8.42
C TYR A 140 5.44 -4.09 9.68
N ASP A 141 4.45 -4.26 10.55
CA ASP A 141 4.24 -3.46 11.76
C ASP A 141 5.21 -3.82 12.87
N LEU A 142 6.18 -2.94 13.15
CA LEU A 142 7.05 -3.04 14.30
C LEU A 142 6.44 -2.29 15.48
N ASP A 143 5.81 -3.03 16.40
CA ASP A 143 5.22 -2.47 17.61
C ASP A 143 6.30 -1.79 18.48
N LEU A 144 6.03 -0.55 18.88
CA LEU A 144 6.79 0.24 19.84
C LEU A 144 5.95 0.46 21.11
N SER A 145 6.60 0.94 22.18
CA SER A 145 5.91 1.24 23.43
C SER A 145 4.81 2.30 23.26
N HIS A 146 3.80 2.25 24.14
CA HIS A 146 2.68 3.18 24.15
C HIS A 146 1.86 3.14 22.85
N HIS A 147 1.67 1.96 22.25
CA HIS A 147 0.88 1.73 21.03
C HIS A 147 1.32 2.56 19.82
N TRP A 148 2.59 2.97 19.77
CA TRP A 148 3.20 3.47 18.56
C TRP A 148 3.73 2.30 17.75
N ASP A 149 3.90 2.49 16.45
CA ASP A 149 4.53 1.49 15.59
C ASP A 149 5.34 2.18 14.48
N VAL A 150 6.20 1.38 13.85
CA VAL A 150 6.86 1.74 12.60
C VAL A 150 6.58 0.66 11.58
N ALA A 151 6.07 1.05 10.42
CA ALA A 151 5.60 0.13 9.39
C ALA A 151 6.31 0.39 8.06
N PRO A 152 7.44 -0.28 7.75
CA PRO A 152 7.91 -0.37 6.38
C PRO A 152 6.83 -0.98 5.48
N SER A 153 6.62 -0.37 4.32
CA SER A 153 5.58 -0.73 3.37
C SER A 153 6.13 -0.94 1.96
N LEU A 154 5.48 -1.84 1.22
CA LEU A 154 5.71 -2.09 -0.20
C LEU A 154 4.35 -2.18 -0.89
N PHE A 155 4.09 -1.26 -1.82
CA PHE A 155 2.87 -1.23 -2.61
C PHE A 155 3.15 -1.40 -4.09
N TYR A 156 2.21 -2.04 -4.79
CA TYR A 156 2.13 -2.08 -6.23
C TYR A 156 0.75 -1.55 -6.65
N ASP A 157 0.77 -0.44 -7.39
CA ASP A 157 -0.42 0.17 -7.94
C ASP A 157 -0.47 -0.09 -9.44
N HIS A 158 -1.60 -0.59 -9.92
CA HIS A 158 -1.86 -0.76 -11.33
C HIS A 158 -3.02 0.14 -11.75
N ALA A 159 -2.72 1.20 -12.48
CA ALA A 159 -3.71 2.14 -12.98
C ALA A 159 -4.40 1.60 -14.24
N ALA A 160 -5.64 2.03 -14.47
CA ALA A 160 -6.46 1.59 -15.59
C ALA A 160 -5.92 2.02 -16.97
N ASP A 161 -5.03 3.00 -17.04
CA ASP A 161 -4.31 3.39 -18.26
C ASP A 161 -3.16 2.43 -18.61
N GLY A 162 -2.87 1.45 -17.76
CA GLY A 162 -1.81 0.46 -17.95
C GLY A 162 -0.50 0.80 -17.23
N ILE A 163 -0.41 2.01 -16.67
CA ILE A 163 0.76 2.46 -15.93
C ILE A 163 0.79 1.78 -14.57
N SER A 164 1.96 1.23 -14.21
CA SER A 164 2.17 0.59 -12.91
C SER A 164 3.25 1.29 -12.11
N ASN A 165 3.04 1.37 -10.80
CA ASN A 165 3.93 2.01 -9.84
C ASN A 165 4.30 1.01 -8.74
N ILE A 166 5.55 1.03 -8.30
CA ILE A 166 5.98 0.34 -7.07
C ILE A 166 6.32 1.41 -6.06
N SER A 167 5.72 1.39 -4.88
CA SER A 167 6.03 2.34 -3.81
C SER A 167 6.66 1.61 -2.63
N ILE A 168 7.71 2.19 -2.05
CA ILE A 168 8.33 1.72 -0.82
C ILE A 168 8.21 2.84 0.20
N GLY A 169 7.75 2.53 1.40
CA GLY A 169 7.53 3.53 2.44
C GLY A 169 7.95 3.08 3.83
N ILE A 170 7.96 4.03 4.75
CA ILE A 170 8.05 3.81 6.20
C ILE A 170 7.00 4.70 6.86
N GLY A 171 6.00 4.07 7.46
CA GLY A 171 4.97 4.69 8.28
C GLY A 171 5.38 4.80 9.74
N ILE A 172 5.00 5.89 10.41
CA ILE A 172 4.98 5.99 11.87
C ILE A 172 3.51 6.04 12.30
N GLY A 173 3.06 5.01 12.99
CA GLY A 173 1.66 4.80 13.34
C GLY A 173 1.36 4.92 14.83
N LYS A 174 0.09 5.22 15.13
CA LYS A 174 -0.44 5.27 16.50
C LYS A 174 -1.78 4.56 16.57
N ARG A 175 -1.87 3.53 17.41
CA ARG A 175 -3.10 2.76 17.66
C ARG A 175 -3.91 3.30 18.85
N PHE A 176 -5.25 3.29 18.74
CA PHE A 176 -6.20 3.75 19.79
C PHE A 176 -7.62 3.14 19.70
#